data_AF-A0A7W7BR70-F1
#
_entry.id   AF-A0A7W7BR70-F1
#
_cell.length_a   1.000
_cell.length_b   1.000
_cell.length_c   1.000
_cell.angle_alpha   90.00
_cell.angle_beta   90.00
_cell.angle_gamma   90.00
#
_symmetry.space_group_name_H-M   'P 1'
#
loop_
_entity.id
_entity.type
_entity.pdbx_description
1 polymer ?
#
loop_
_entity_poly.entity_id
_entity_poly.type
_entity_poly.pdbx_seq_one_letter_code
_entity_poly.pdbx_strand_id
1 'polypeptide(L)' 'MSREDADGATPLRVDVLRGNATPEELAAVIAVVTESYVSEASTAVAEDRPASGWMVSARGLREPLRRDVGWGRFRG' A
#
# COMPACT_ATOMS: atom_id res chain seq x y z
N MET A 1 8.54 5.38 -27.46
CA MET A 1 8.33 5.16 -26.01
C MET A 1 9.37 4.16 -25.56
N SER A 2 10.43 4.68 -24.95
CA SER A 2 11.53 3.86 -24.42
C SER A 2 11.02 3.11 -23.19
N ARG A 3 11.60 1.92 -22.93
CA ARG A 3 11.24 1.01 -21.83
C ARG A 3 11.37 1.62 -20.42
N GLU A 4 11.92 2.83 -20.35
CA GLU A 4 12.26 3.59 -19.14
C GLU A 4 11.03 4.14 -18.42
N ASP A 5 9.94 4.42 -19.14
CA ASP A 5 8.69 4.96 -18.56
C ASP A 5 7.79 3.89 -17.90
N ALA A 6 8.19 2.61 -17.92
CA ALA A 6 7.31 1.50 -17.54
C ALA A 6 7.16 1.30 -16.01
N ASP A 7 7.94 1.98 -15.18
CA ASP A 7 7.97 1.77 -13.74
C ASP A 7 7.98 3.14 -13.04
N GLY A 8 6.83 3.64 -12.59
CA GLY A 8 6.70 4.94 -11.91
C GLY A 8 7.45 5.05 -10.56
N ALA A 9 8.39 4.14 -10.30
CA ALA A 9 9.27 4.15 -9.15
C ALA A 9 10.33 5.24 -9.31
N THR A 10 10.39 6.15 -8.32
CA THR A 10 11.51 7.09 -8.21
C THR A 10 12.82 6.29 -8.08
N PRO A 11 13.86 6.58 -8.88
CA PRO A 11 15.11 5.82 -8.82
C PRO A 11 15.76 5.93 -7.43
N LEU A 12 16.24 4.80 -6.91
CA LEU A 12 16.96 4.74 -5.64
C LEU A 12 18.25 5.57 -5.72
N ARG A 13 18.37 6.59 -4.87
CA ARG A 13 19.56 7.44 -4.78
C ARG A 13 20.37 7.09 -3.54
N VAL A 14 21.67 6.85 -3.75
CA VAL A 14 22.65 6.59 -2.68
C VAL A 14 23.81 7.56 -2.85
N ASP A 15 24.08 8.37 -1.83
CA ASP A 15 25.19 9.33 -1.81
C ASP A 15 26.20 8.95 -0.71
N VAL A 16 27.50 8.90 -1.07
CA VAL A 16 28.60 8.70 -0.10
C VAL A 16 29.04 10.06 0.44
N LEU A 17 28.69 10.37 1.68
CA LEU A 17 28.98 11.69 2.29
C LEU A 17 30.41 11.82 2.82
N ARG A 18 31.10 10.71 3.09
CA ARG A 18 32.46 10.68 3.64
C ARG A 18 33.20 9.40 3.22
N GLY A 19 34.52 9.51 3.06
CA GLY A 19 35.39 8.39 2.70
C GLY A 19 35.43 8.16 1.20
N ASN A 20 36.11 7.08 0.79
CA ASN A 20 36.18 6.65 -0.61
C ASN A 20 35.76 5.19 -0.69
N ALA A 21 34.44 4.97 -0.75
CA ALA A 21 33.89 3.61 -0.86
C ALA A 21 34.39 2.96 -2.15
N THR A 22 34.82 1.70 -2.05
CA THR A 22 35.24 0.96 -3.25
C THR A 22 34.02 0.51 -4.05
N PRO A 23 34.18 0.19 -5.34
CA PRO A 23 33.10 -0.37 -6.15
C PRO A 23 32.47 -1.63 -5.53
N GLU A 24 33.28 -2.48 -4.91
CA GLU A 24 32.84 -3.72 -4.26
C GLU A 24 31.99 -3.45 -3.03
N GLU A 25 32.35 -2.45 -2.23
CA GLU A 25 31.57 -2.03 -1.06
C GLU A 25 30.22 -1.45 -1.47
N LEU A 26 30.20 -0.62 -2.52
CA LEU A 26 28.95 -0.09 -3.08
C LEU A 26 28.06 -1.22 -3.62
N ALA A 27 28.64 -2.19 -4.32
CA ALA A 27 27.91 -3.35 -4.82
C ALA A 27 27.31 -4.18 -3.67
N ALA A 28 28.06 -4.38 -2.59
CA ALA A 28 27.57 -5.10 -1.41
C ALA A 28 26.37 -4.39 -0.77
N VAL A 29 26.44 -3.06 -0.59
CA VAL A 29 25.33 -2.27 -0.04
C VAL A 29 24.10 -2.34 -0.95
N ILE A 30 24.27 -2.15 -2.26
CA ILE A 30 23.18 -2.20 -3.23
C ILE A 30 22.51 -3.58 -3.21
N ALA A 31 23.30 -4.67 -3.18
CA ALA A 31 22.77 -6.03 -3.14
C ALA A 31 21.90 -6.27 -1.89
N VAL A 32 22.38 -5.89 -0.70
CA VAL A 32 21.64 -6.07 0.56
C VAL A 32 20.35 -5.26 0.59
N VAL A 33 20.41 -3.99 0.18
CA VAL A 33 19.23 -3.12 0.17
C VAL A 33 18.20 -3.61 -0.84
N THR A 34 18.65 -4.02 -2.03
CA THR A 34 17.74 -4.54 -3.07
C THR A 34 17.05 -5.82 -2.60
N GLU A 35 17.78 -6.76 -2.00
CA GLU A 35 17.21 -7.99 -1.44
C GLU A 35 16.16 -7.69 -0.37
N SER A 36 16.46 -6.74 0.54
CA SER A 36 15.48 -6.31 1.55
C SER A 36 14.21 -5.74 0.91
N TYR A 37 14.34 -4.89 -0.11
CA TYR A 37 13.17 -4.34 -0.82
C TYR A 37 12.36 -5.42 -1.53
N VAL A 38 13.02 -6.37 -2.18
CA VAL A 38 12.36 -7.49 -2.87
C VAL A 38 11.63 -8.38 -1.86
N SER A 39 12.26 -8.69 -0.73
CA SER A 39 11.66 -9.47 0.35
C SER A 39 10.41 -8.78 0.89
N GLU A 40 10.49 -7.49 1.25
CA GLU A 40 9.34 -6.72 1.73
C GLU A 40 8.24 -6.65 0.67
N ALA A 41 8.56 -6.33 -0.58
CA ALA A 41 7.59 -6.27 -1.67
C ALA A 41 6.89 -7.61 -1.92
N SER A 42 7.61 -8.74 -1.77
CA SER A 42 7.03 -10.08 -1.92
C SER A 42 6.00 -10.40 -0.83
N THR A 43 6.16 -9.84 0.36
CA THR A 43 5.22 -9.99 1.48
C THR A 43 4.09 -8.95 1.46
N ALA A 44 4.35 -7.79 0.85
CA ALA A 44 3.41 -6.68 0.72
C ALA A 44 2.47 -6.82 -0.48
N VAL A 45 2.14 -8.05 -0.89
CA VAL A 45 1.09 -8.28 -1.89
C VAL A 45 -0.25 -8.21 -1.17
N ALA A 46 -0.95 -7.09 -1.31
CA ALA A 46 -2.34 -7.00 -0.88
C ALA A 46 -3.15 -8.06 -1.65
N GLU A 47 -3.65 -9.05 -0.92
CA GLU A 47 -4.63 -9.97 -1.50
C GLU A 47 -5.82 -9.16 -2.02
N ASP A 48 -6.32 -9.53 -3.21
CA ASP A 48 -7.55 -8.96 -3.75
C ASP A 48 -8.70 -9.43 -2.86
N ARG A 49 -8.91 -8.69 -1.77
CA ARG A 49 -9.78 -9.11 -0.67
C ARG A 49 -11.22 -8.97 -1.16
N PRO A 50 -12.05 -10.03 -1.07
CA PRO A 50 -13.46 -9.90 -1.38
C PRO A 50 -14.06 -8.78 -0.52
N ALA A 51 -14.99 -8.02 -1.12
CA ALA A 51 -15.61 -6.88 -0.44
C ALA A 51 -16.11 -7.29 0.96
N SER A 52 -15.70 -6.54 1.98
CA SER A 52 -16.07 -6.85 3.35
C SER A 52 -17.59 -6.80 3.52
N GLY A 53 -18.13 -7.60 4.45
CA GLY A 53 -19.56 -7.58 4.76
C GLY A 53 -20.08 -6.16 5.06
N TRP A 54 -19.25 -5.31 5.67
CA TRP A 54 -19.53 -3.90 5.91
C TRP A 54 -19.66 -3.07 4.61
N MET A 55 -18.74 -3.27 3.66
CA MET A 55 -18.78 -2.61 2.34
C MET A 55 -19.99 -3.05 1.52
N VAL A 56 -20.37 -4.33 1.63
CA VAL A 56 -21.59 -4.89 1.01
C VAL A 56 -22.85 -4.31 1.67
N SER A 57 -22.90 -4.27 3.01
CA SER A 57 -24.06 -3.74 3.75
C SER A 57 -24.21 -2.22 3.66
N ALA A 58 -23.12 -1.49 3.44
CA ALA A 58 -23.14 -0.03 3.31
C ALA A 58 -23.96 0.45 2.10
N ARG A 59 -24.11 -0.36 1.03
CA ARG A 59 -25.03 -0.03 -0.08
C ARG A 59 -26.49 -0.02 0.35
N GLY A 60 -26.86 -0.82 1.36
CA GLY A 60 -28.21 -0.85 1.92
C GLY A 60 -28.56 0.37 2.79
N LEU A 61 -27.57 1.19 3.17
CA LEU A 61 -27.72 2.37 4.02
C LEU A 61 -27.88 3.68 3.23
N ARG A 62 -28.14 3.62 1.91
CA ARG A 62 -28.30 4.81 1.07
C ARG A 62 -29.61 5.56 1.30
N GLU A 63 -30.60 4.96 1.94
CA GLU A 63 -31.77 5.71 2.37
C GLU A 63 -31.39 6.52 3.62
N PRO A 64 -31.52 7.85 3.61
CA PRO A 64 -31.34 8.65 4.82
C PRO A 64 -32.21 8.08 5.94
N LEU A 65 -31.66 7.99 7.15
CA LEU A 65 -32.43 7.56 8.32
C LEU A 65 -33.71 8.42 8.43
N ARG A 66 -34.88 7.79 8.28
CA ARG A 66 -36.21 8.40 8.39
C ARG A 66 -36.40 9.00 9.79
N ARG A 67 -36.10 10.28 9.95
CA ARG A 67 -36.25 11.04 11.22
C ARG A 67 -37.71 11.35 11.55
N ASP A 68 -38.60 11.19 10.58
CA ASP A 68 -40.05 11.28 10.69
C ASP A 68 -40.68 10.07 11.39
N VAL A 69 -39.97 8.94 11.47
CA VAL A 69 -40.38 7.77 12.26
C VAL A 69 -39.83 7.93 13.67
N GLY A 70 -40.64 8.43 14.59
CA GLY A 70 -40.26 8.56 15.99
C GLY A 70 -39.81 7.22 16.59
N TRP A 71 -38.76 7.24 17.41
CA TRP A 71 -38.16 6.08 18.10
C TRP A 71 -39.09 5.40 19.16
N GLY A 72 -40.41 5.59 19.07
CA GLY A 72 -41.35 5.39 20.17
C GLY A 72 -42.18 4.11 20.15
N ARG A 73 -41.81 3.06 19.40
CA ARG A 73 -42.65 1.84 19.29
C ARG A 73 -42.04 0.52 19.73
N PHE A 74 -40.85 0.51 20.34
CA PHE A 74 -40.42 -0.66 21.12
C PHE A 74 -41.02 -0.57 22.53
N ARG A 75 -42.21 -1.13 22.73
CA ARG A 75 -42.61 -1.65 24.05
C ARG A 75 -42.29 -3.13 24.01
N GLY A 76 -41.60 -3.61 25.05
CA GLY A 76 -41.14 -5.00 25.17
C GLY A 76 -42.25 -6.04 25.04
#